data_AF-A0A3L7RA61-F1
#
_entry.id   AF-A0A3L7RA61-F1
#
_cell.length_a   1.000
_cell.length_b   1.000
_cell.length_c   1.000
_cell.angle_alpha   90.00
_cell.angle_beta   90.00
_cell.angle_gamma   90.00
#
_symmetry.space_group_name_H-M   'P 1'
#
loop_
_entity.id
_entity.type
_entity.pdbx_description
1 polymer ?
#
loop_
_entity_poly.entity_id
_entity_poly.type
_entity_poly.pdbx_seq_one_letter_code
_entity_poly.pdbx_strand_id
1 'polypeptide(L)'
;MWFFCRVTIAFPSPDSPSLSRLFLSRYSEIFKKENMDFRIVIDSREKEPYTFACEVLKAKLDAGDYSVHGFEQQVAVERKSLSDFVGTVIHDYDRFARELEKLSAMDAACIVVEADLNAVLCNKHTDSLRAVSPQSLLGAATYIGIKYKVPVFWCGSRPAAVRFTDAFLRSYIREISSKGDLCHE
;
A
#
# COMPACT_ATOMS: atom_id res chain seq x y z
N MET A 1 -18.71 -9.64 -31.46
CA MET A 1 -18.92 -10.79 -30.56
C MET A 1 -17.74 -10.78 -29.59
N TRP A 2 -17.90 -10.14 -28.44
CA TRP A 2 -16.85 -9.94 -27.44
C TRP A 2 -17.16 -10.83 -26.24
N PHE A 3 -16.28 -11.79 -25.95
CA PHE A 3 -16.40 -12.65 -24.77
C PHE A 3 -15.84 -11.91 -23.56
N PHE A 4 -16.74 -11.50 -22.65
CA PHE A 4 -16.41 -10.98 -21.33
C PHE A 4 -16.09 -12.18 -20.42
N CYS A 5 -14.83 -12.42 -20.06
CA CYS A 5 -14.52 -13.27 -18.91
C CYS A 5 -14.59 -12.41 -17.65
N ARG A 6 -15.81 -12.23 -17.15
CA ARG A 6 -16.09 -11.49 -15.93
C ARG A 6 -15.91 -12.42 -14.75
N VAL A 7 -14.68 -12.63 -14.28
CA VAL A 7 -14.47 -13.28 -12.99
C VAL A 7 -14.77 -12.26 -11.89
N THR A 8 -16.06 -12.09 -11.60
CA THR A 8 -16.50 -11.39 -10.39
C THR A 8 -16.36 -12.39 -9.25
N ILE A 9 -15.22 -12.43 -8.57
CA ILE A 9 -15.18 -13.08 -7.25
C ILE A 9 -15.83 -12.10 -6.28
N ALA A 10 -17.14 -12.24 -6.12
CA ALA A 10 -17.82 -11.65 -4.98
C ALA A 10 -17.20 -12.25 -3.72
N PHE A 11 -16.58 -11.43 -2.88
CA PHE A 11 -16.24 -11.83 -1.53
C PHE A 11 -17.56 -12.11 -0.79
N PRO A 12 -17.83 -13.35 -0.36
CA PRO A 12 -18.94 -13.56 0.56
C PRO A 12 -18.61 -12.82 1.86
N SER A 13 -19.58 -12.09 2.39
CA SER A 13 -19.52 -11.64 3.78
C SER A 13 -19.33 -12.85 4.69
N PRO A 14 -18.66 -12.70 5.84
CA PRO A 14 -18.37 -13.82 6.76
C PRO A 14 -19.62 -14.57 7.27
N ASP A 15 -20.82 -14.09 6.96
CA ASP A 15 -22.09 -14.62 7.45
C ASP A 15 -22.91 -15.39 6.40
N SER A 16 -22.38 -15.73 5.22
CA SER A 16 -23.12 -16.56 4.25
C SER A 16 -22.93 -18.07 4.49
N PRO A 17 -23.97 -18.85 4.84
CA PRO A 17 -23.83 -20.24 5.21
C PRO A 17 -24.00 -21.16 3.99
N SER A 18 -22.91 -21.50 3.31
CA SER A 18 -22.71 -22.80 2.62
C SER A 18 -21.43 -22.80 1.76
N LEU A 19 -20.27 -22.64 2.40
CA LEU A 19 -19.02 -23.05 1.77
C LEU A 19 -18.74 -24.50 2.16
N SER A 20 -18.61 -25.39 1.17
CA SER A 20 -18.38 -26.82 1.40
C SER A 20 -17.06 -27.04 2.16
N ARG A 21 -17.05 -28.03 3.07
CA ARG A 21 -15.90 -28.32 3.94
C ARG A 21 -14.60 -28.59 3.16
N LEU A 22 -14.72 -29.16 1.96
CA LEU A 22 -13.63 -29.40 1.01
C LEU A 22 -13.10 -28.09 0.38
N PHE A 23 -13.97 -27.13 0.07
CA PHE A 23 -13.57 -25.83 -0.46
C PHE A 23 -12.88 -24.99 0.62
N LEU A 24 -13.41 -24.96 1.84
CA LEU A 24 -12.76 -24.28 2.97
C LEU A 24 -11.40 -24.91 3.34
N SER A 25 -11.30 -26.24 3.31
CA SER A 25 -10.04 -26.95 3.56
C SER A 25 -8.98 -26.61 2.51
N ARG A 26 -9.33 -26.72 1.22
CA ARG A 26 -8.42 -26.41 0.12
C ARG A 26 -8.07 -24.92 0.06
N TYR A 27 -9.03 -24.04 0.33
CA TYR A 27 -8.79 -22.60 0.44
C TYR A 27 -7.84 -22.32 1.60
N SER A 28 -8.06 -22.92 2.77
CA SER A 28 -7.18 -22.77 3.94
C SER A 28 -5.77 -23.34 3.72
N GLU A 29 -5.61 -24.40 2.93
CA GLU A 29 -4.31 -24.98 2.59
C GLU A 29 -3.56 -24.16 1.54
N ILE A 30 -4.24 -23.65 0.51
CA ILE A 30 -3.66 -22.72 -0.47
C ILE A 30 -3.28 -21.42 0.24
N PHE A 31 -4.17 -20.87 1.08
CA PHE A 31 -3.86 -19.69 1.89
C PHE A 31 -2.71 -19.95 2.86
N LYS A 32 -2.64 -21.12 3.50
CA LYS A 32 -1.52 -21.48 4.40
C LYS A 32 -0.21 -21.62 3.63
N LYS A 33 -0.24 -22.23 2.44
CA LYS A 33 0.96 -22.50 1.64
C LYS A 33 1.49 -21.22 0.99
N GLU A 34 0.63 -20.32 0.51
CA GLU A 34 1.04 -18.98 0.06
C GLU A 34 1.48 -18.07 1.22
N ASN A 35 0.93 -18.25 2.43
CA ASN A 35 1.38 -17.48 3.61
C ASN A 35 2.74 -17.91 4.16
N MET A 36 3.24 -19.11 3.86
CA MET A 36 4.43 -19.64 4.55
C MET A 36 5.75 -18.98 4.12
N ASP A 37 5.79 -18.20 3.03
CA ASP A 37 7.00 -17.48 2.62
C ASP A 37 6.81 -15.97 2.36
N PHE A 38 5.62 -15.42 2.66
CA PHE A 38 5.40 -13.98 2.56
C PHE A 38 5.97 -13.27 3.80
N ARG A 39 6.99 -12.44 3.58
CA ARG A 39 7.62 -11.65 4.64
C ARG A 39 7.69 -10.19 4.24
N ILE A 40 7.30 -9.32 5.16
CA ILE A 40 7.38 -7.88 4.96
C ILE A 40 8.74 -7.40 5.45
N VAL A 41 9.45 -6.65 4.60
CA VAL A 41 10.65 -5.92 5.00
C VAL A 41 10.23 -4.54 5.47
N ILE A 42 10.68 -4.16 6.66
CA ILE A 42 10.48 -2.85 7.26
C ILE A 42 11.81 -2.10 7.19
N ASP A 43 11.81 -0.87 6.68
CA ASP A 43 13.01 -0.05 6.65
C ASP A 43 13.55 0.15 8.06
N SER A 44 14.85 -0.09 8.23
CA SER A 44 15.51 -0.05 9.55
C SER A 44 15.53 1.35 10.19
N ARG A 45 15.26 2.40 9.42
CA ARG A 45 15.19 3.79 9.92
C ARG A 45 13.77 4.20 10.30
N GLU A 46 12.75 3.39 9.99
CA GLU A 46 11.36 3.72 10.34
C GLU A 46 11.18 3.69 11.86
N LYS A 47 10.79 4.85 12.42
CA LYS A 47 10.76 5.07 13.88
C LYS A 47 9.53 4.46 14.53
N GLU A 48 8.41 4.50 13.82
CA GLU A 48 7.12 4.02 14.30
C GLU A 48 6.57 2.96 13.34
N PRO A 49 7.23 1.79 13.21
CA PRO A 49 6.86 0.79 12.24
C PRO A 49 5.49 0.18 12.54
N TYR A 50 4.83 -0.28 11.49
CA TYR A 50 3.62 -1.09 11.58
C TYR A 50 3.89 -2.46 12.17
N THR A 51 2.86 -2.97 12.86
CA THR A 51 2.81 -4.35 13.32
C THR A 51 1.99 -5.16 12.34
N PHE A 52 2.63 -6.12 11.69
CA PHE A 52 1.98 -7.05 10.75
C PHE A 52 1.76 -8.41 11.41
N ALA A 53 0.79 -9.17 10.89
CA ALA A 53 0.50 -10.53 11.35
C ALA A 53 1.42 -11.59 10.72
N CYS A 54 2.10 -11.27 9.62
CA CYS A 54 3.08 -12.14 8.98
C CYS A 54 4.48 -11.99 9.59
N GLU A 55 5.42 -12.81 9.15
CA GLU A 55 6.83 -12.62 9.47
C GLU A 55 7.33 -11.28 8.91
N VAL A 56 8.20 -10.63 9.66
CA VAL A 56 8.78 -9.33 9.31
C VAL A 56 10.30 -9.39 9.43
N LEU A 57 10.98 -8.70 8.52
CA LEU A 57 12.41 -8.50 8.54
C LEU A 57 12.71 -7.01 8.65
N LYS A 58 13.72 -6.63 9.43
CA LYS A 58 14.23 -5.26 9.45
C LYS A 58 15.48 -5.18 8.62
N ALA A 59 15.45 -4.39 7.56
CA ALA A 59 16.59 -4.15 6.68
C ALA A 59 16.55 -2.72 6.16
N LYS A 60 17.66 -2.22 5.63
CA LYS A 60 17.66 -0.93 4.94
C LYS A 60 17.00 -1.10 3.57
N LEU A 61 16.03 -0.25 3.25
CA LEU A 61 15.43 -0.13 1.93
C LEU A 61 16.00 1.10 1.20
N ASP A 62 16.13 1.00 -0.12
CA ASP A 62 16.62 2.13 -0.93
C ASP A 62 15.55 3.20 -1.17
N ALA A 63 14.27 2.79 -1.12
CA ALA A 63 13.08 3.64 -1.13
C ALA A 63 11.89 2.93 -0.44
N GLY A 64 11.00 3.74 0.17
CA GLY A 64 9.85 3.26 0.92
C GLY A 64 10.17 2.82 2.34
N ASP A 65 9.13 2.68 3.16
CA ASP A 65 9.20 2.20 4.54
C ASP A 65 8.90 0.71 4.65
N TYR A 66 8.16 0.16 3.70
CA TYR A 66 7.75 -1.24 3.67
C TYR A 66 7.91 -1.83 2.27
N SER A 67 8.36 -3.07 2.21
CA SER A 67 8.48 -3.85 0.97
C SER A 67 8.27 -5.35 1.24
N VAL A 68 8.41 -6.20 0.22
CA VAL A 68 8.37 -7.67 0.36
C VAL A 68 9.77 -8.23 0.23
N HIS A 69 10.10 -9.22 1.06
CA HIS A 69 11.39 -9.87 1.00
C HIS A 69 11.63 -10.55 -0.36
N GLY A 70 12.79 -10.32 -0.97
CA GLY A 70 13.14 -10.77 -2.31
C GLY A 70 12.63 -9.87 -3.44
N PHE A 71 11.83 -8.85 -3.13
CA PHE A 71 11.23 -7.91 -4.08
C PHE A 71 11.47 -6.45 -3.65
N GLU A 72 12.54 -6.19 -2.90
CA GLU A 72 12.84 -4.90 -2.25
C GLU A 72 12.98 -3.73 -3.25
N GLN A 73 13.30 -4.03 -4.50
CA GLN A 73 13.46 -3.05 -5.59
C GLN A 73 12.24 -2.97 -6.53
N GLN A 74 11.20 -3.78 -6.33
CA GLN A 74 10.06 -3.86 -7.25
C GLN A 74 8.75 -3.35 -6.64
N VAL A 75 8.59 -3.48 -5.32
CA VAL A 75 7.39 -3.03 -4.63
C VAL A 75 7.75 -2.25 -3.37
N ALA A 76 7.08 -1.14 -3.12
CA ALA A 76 7.24 -0.43 -1.86
C ALA A 76 6.00 0.37 -1.44
N VAL A 77 5.89 0.59 -0.13
CA VAL A 77 4.93 1.51 0.47
C VAL A 77 5.70 2.52 1.31
N GLU A 78 5.50 3.80 1.00
CA GLU A 78 5.96 4.94 1.80
C GLU A 78 4.84 5.36 2.75
N ARG A 79 5.09 5.43 4.05
CA ARG A 79 4.13 5.86 5.06
C ARG A 79 4.35 7.33 5.40
N LYS A 80 3.26 8.10 5.48
CA LYS A 80 3.28 9.45 6.03
C LYS A 80 2.15 9.71 7.01
N SER A 81 2.47 10.34 8.14
CA SER A 81 1.45 11.01 8.95
C SER A 81 0.90 12.23 8.21
N LEU A 82 -0.25 12.78 8.65
CA LEU A 82 -0.77 14.01 8.07
C LEU A 82 0.22 15.16 8.17
N SER A 83 0.83 15.34 9.36
CA SER A 83 1.81 16.40 9.60
C SER A 83 3.06 16.26 8.74
N ASP A 84 3.55 15.04 8.54
CA ASP A 84 4.71 14.80 7.69
C ASP A 84 4.38 15.02 6.22
N PHE A 85 3.19 14.59 5.78
CA PHE A 85 2.74 14.84 4.40
C PHE A 85 2.64 16.34 4.11
N VAL A 86 2.01 17.10 5.02
CA VAL A 86 1.93 18.57 4.96
C VAL A 86 3.34 19.17 4.89
N GLY A 87 4.22 18.86 5.85
CA GLY A 87 5.59 19.39 5.87
C GLY A 87 6.35 19.08 4.59
N THR A 88 6.22 17.84 4.10
CA THR A 88 6.89 17.36 2.89
C THR A 88 6.44 18.14 1.65
N VAL A 89 5.14 18.34 1.45
CA VAL A 89 4.63 18.97 0.21
C VAL A 89 4.80 20.49 0.18
N ILE A 90 5.03 21.13 1.32
CA ILE A 90 5.16 22.59 1.40
C ILE A 90 6.62 23.04 1.49
N HIS A 91 7.43 22.38 2.33
CA HIS A 91 8.75 22.86 2.70
C HIS A 91 9.88 22.04 2.09
N ASP A 92 9.69 20.73 1.92
CA ASP A 92 10.75 19.80 1.58
C ASP A 92 10.55 19.11 0.22
N TYR A 93 9.76 19.72 -0.68
CA TYR A 93 9.35 19.08 -1.92
C TYR A 93 10.53 18.63 -2.80
N ASP A 94 11.61 19.41 -2.89
CA ASP A 94 12.80 19.04 -3.69
C ASP A 94 13.53 17.81 -3.16
N ARG A 95 13.53 17.62 -1.84
CA ARG A 95 14.07 16.42 -1.22
C ARG A 95 13.14 15.24 -1.48
N PHE A 96 11.84 15.46 -1.30
CA PHE A 96 10.84 14.43 -1.51
C PHE A 96 10.74 13.96 -2.96
N ALA A 97 10.94 14.87 -3.93
CA ALA A 97 10.96 14.54 -5.34
C ALA A 97 12.02 13.47 -5.67
N ARG A 98 13.18 13.51 -5.00
CA ARG A 98 14.23 12.48 -5.17
C ARG A 98 13.84 11.12 -4.60
N GLU A 99 13.04 11.11 -3.53
CA GLU A 99 12.48 9.87 -2.97
C GLU A 99 11.39 9.31 -3.90
N LEU A 100 10.52 10.19 -4.43
CA LEU A 100 9.50 9.85 -5.43
C LEU A 100 10.09 9.30 -6.73
N GLU A 101 11.23 9.84 -7.18
CA GLU A 101 11.95 9.32 -8.37
C GLU A 101 12.35 7.86 -8.19
N LYS A 102 12.86 7.49 -7.01
CA LYS A 102 13.21 6.10 -6.71
C LYS A 102 11.97 5.21 -6.65
N LEU A 103 10.91 5.66 -5.99
CA LEU A 103 9.65 4.93 -5.94
C LEU A 103 9.04 4.76 -7.34
N SER A 104 9.17 5.75 -8.22
CA SER A 104 8.63 5.69 -9.58
C SER A 104 9.32 4.68 -10.50
N ALA A 105 10.53 4.22 -10.12
CA ALA A 105 11.26 3.20 -10.86
C ALA A 105 10.83 1.77 -10.49
N MET A 106 9.99 1.61 -9.46
CA MET A 106 9.46 0.32 -9.01
C MET A 106 8.23 -0.09 -9.82
N ASP A 107 7.99 -1.39 -9.92
CA ASP A 107 6.81 -1.93 -10.60
C ASP A 107 5.51 -1.54 -9.90
N ALA A 108 5.53 -1.48 -8.56
CA ALA A 108 4.40 -1.05 -7.74
C ALA A 108 4.84 -0.27 -6.51
N ALA A 109 4.70 1.05 -6.54
CA ALA A 109 4.94 1.91 -5.37
C ALA A 109 3.73 2.77 -5.04
N CYS A 110 3.51 3.04 -3.76
CA CYS A 110 2.50 4.01 -3.34
C CYS A 110 2.88 4.73 -2.04
N ILE A 111 2.20 5.84 -1.78
CA ILE A 111 2.25 6.55 -0.51
C ILE A 111 0.95 6.29 0.24
N VAL A 112 1.06 5.95 1.52
CA VAL A 112 -0.06 5.81 2.43
C VAL A 112 -0.03 6.95 3.44
N VAL A 113 -1.11 7.73 3.48
CA VAL A 113 -1.31 8.82 4.44
C VAL A 113 -2.28 8.38 5.53
N GLU A 114 -1.86 8.51 6.78
CA GLU A 114 -2.66 8.17 7.97
C GLU A 114 -3.67 9.26 8.34
N ALA A 115 -4.51 9.64 7.38
CA ALA A 115 -5.51 10.68 7.59
C ALA A 115 -6.76 10.44 6.74
N ASP A 116 -7.89 10.91 7.24
CA ASP A 116 -9.14 10.92 6.50
C ASP A 116 -9.17 12.15 5.60
N LEU A 117 -9.21 11.92 4.28
CA LEU A 117 -9.23 12.99 3.30
C LEU A 117 -10.47 13.90 3.47
N ASN A 118 -11.64 13.35 3.77
CA ASN A 118 -12.84 14.14 4.00
C ASN A 118 -12.67 15.02 5.25
N ALA A 119 -12.10 14.47 6.32
CA ALA A 119 -11.79 15.26 7.52
C ALA A 119 -10.79 16.39 7.23
N VAL A 120 -9.76 16.13 6.41
CA VAL A 120 -8.79 17.12 5.94
C VAL A 120 -9.48 18.22 5.12
N LEU A 121 -10.30 17.85 4.13
CA LEU A 121 -11.02 18.79 3.27
C LEU A 121 -12.04 19.64 4.04
N CYS A 122 -12.64 19.08 5.10
CA CYS A 122 -13.54 19.81 6.00
C CYS A 122 -12.81 20.62 7.09
N ASN A 123 -11.49 20.80 7.01
CA ASN A 123 -10.67 21.52 8.00
C ASN A 123 -10.80 21.00 9.44
N LYS A 124 -11.02 19.68 9.63
CA LYS A 124 -11.08 19.07 10.97
C LYS A 124 -9.71 18.84 11.60
N HIS A 125 -8.63 19.22 10.92
CA HIS A 125 -7.23 19.04 11.31
C HIS A 125 -6.45 20.36 11.33
N THR A 126 -7.06 21.45 11.82
CA THR A 126 -6.47 22.80 11.78
C THR A 126 -5.02 22.87 12.27
N ASP A 127 -4.71 22.15 13.35
CA ASP A 127 -3.37 22.16 13.96
C ASP A 127 -2.32 21.47 13.07
N SER A 128 -2.71 20.38 12.40
CA SER A 128 -1.81 19.62 11.53
C SER A 128 -1.61 20.28 10.16
N LEU A 129 -2.55 21.11 9.71
CA LEU A 129 -2.53 21.75 8.39
C LEU A 129 -1.63 22.98 8.31
N ARG A 130 -1.18 23.57 9.43
CA ARG A 130 -0.24 24.72 9.48
C ARG A 130 -0.58 25.85 8.50
N ALA A 131 -1.86 26.24 8.45
CA ALA A 131 -2.40 27.27 7.54
C ALA A 131 -2.38 26.93 6.03
N VAL A 132 -2.20 25.66 5.67
CA VAL A 132 -2.24 25.21 4.27
C VAL A 132 -3.65 24.85 3.88
N SER A 133 -4.05 25.30 2.69
CA SER A 133 -5.39 25.01 2.19
C SER A 133 -5.52 23.49 1.94
N PRO A 134 -6.60 22.84 2.40
CA PRO A 134 -6.84 21.43 2.12
C PRO A 134 -6.83 21.11 0.61
N GLN A 135 -7.26 22.07 -0.22
CA GLN A 135 -7.24 21.97 -1.67
C GLN A 135 -5.82 21.86 -2.22
N SER A 136 -4.85 22.56 -1.62
CA SER A 136 -3.42 22.44 -1.99
C SER A 136 -2.88 21.04 -1.70
N LEU A 137 -3.29 20.41 -0.58
CA LEU A 137 -2.88 19.04 -0.26
C LEU A 137 -3.45 18.02 -1.25
N LEU A 138 -4.72 18.16 -1.61
CA LEU A 138 -5.33 17.34 -2.63
C LEU A 138 -4.65 17.53 -4.00
N GLY A 139 -4.34 18.77 -4.36
CA GLY A 139 -3.58 19.10 -5.56
C GLY A 139 -2.18 18.45 -5.57
N ALA A 140 -1.46 18.51 -4.45
CA ALA A 140 -0.16 17.87 -4.31
C ALA A 140 -0.26 16.34 -4.43
N ALA A 141 -1.21 15.71 -3.72
CA ALA A 141 -1.43 14.27 -3.78
C ALA A 141 -1.75 13.78 -5.20
N THR A 142 -2.63 14.48 -5.91
CA THR A 142 -2.99 14.16 -7.30
C THR A 142 -1.83 14.41 -8.26
N TYR A 143 -1.09 15.50 -8.10
CA TYR A 143 0.10 15.80 -8.90
C TYR A 143 1.16 14.70 -8.75
N ILE A 144 1.43 14.24 -7.53
CA ILE A 144 2.37 13.14 -7.27
C ILE A 144 1.97 11.88 -8.04
N GLY A 145 0.69 11.47 -7.92
CA GLY A 145 0.18 10.28 -8.61
C GLY A 145 0.24 10.39 -10.14
N ILE A 146 -0.02 11.57 -10.69
CA ILE A 146 0.00 11.77 -12.16
C ILE A 146 1.43 11.81 -12.69
N LYS A 147 2.31 12.59 -12.05
CA LYS A 147 3.68 12.85 -12.51
C LYS A 147 4.61 11.67 -12.28
N TYR A 148 4.64 11.14 -11.06
CA TYR A 148 5.58 10.09 -10.66
C TYR A 148 4.98 8.69 -10.76
N LYS A 149 3.68 8.57 -11.07
CA LYS A 149 2.95 7.28 -11.07
C LYS A 149 2.96 6.58 -9.70
N VAL A 150 3.16 7.35 -8.63
CA VAL A 150 3.11 6.89 -7.24
C VAL A 150 1.81 7.40 -6.61
N PRO A 151 0.71 6.63 -6.62
CA PRO A 151 -0.56 7.06 -6.04
C PRO A 151 -0.45 7.33 -4.54
N VAL A 152 -1.22 8.32 -4.06
CA VAL A 152 -1.35 8.67 -2.64
C VAL A 152 -2.69 8.17 -2.11
N PHE A 153 -2.66 7.23 -1.18
CA PHE A 153 -3.83 6.64 -0.55
C PHE A 153 -4.07 7.25 0.83
N TRP A 154 -5.26 7.79 1.04
CA TRP A 154 -5.70 8.35 2.31
C TRP A 154 -6.43 7.28 3.11
N CYS A 155 -5.78 6.71 4.12
CA CYS A 155 -6.29 5.54 4.82
C CYS A 155 -7.13 5.87 6.06
N GLY A 156 -7.37 7.13 6.38
CA GLY A 156 -8.20 7.53 7.52
C GLY A 156 -7.47 7.46 8.86
N SER A 157 -6.88 6.30 9.16
CA SER A 157 -6.24 6.01 10.45
C SER A 157 -5.09 5.02 10.28
N ARG A 158 -4.19 4.98 11.28
CA ARG A 158 -3.07 4.03 11.34
C ARG A 158 -3.51 2.56 11.21
N PRO A 159 -4.54 2.04 11.90
CA PRO A 159 -4.97 0.64 11.72
C PRO A 159 -5.43 0.31 10.29
N ALA A 160 -6.10 1.25 9.63
CA ALA A 160 -6.51 1.08 8.24
C ALA A 160 -5.31 1.15 7.28
N ALA A 161 -4.34 2.03 7.55
CA ALA A 161 -3.09 2.11 6.81
C ALA A 161 -2.24 0.83 6.91
N VAL A 162 -2.18 0.21 8.10
CA VAL A 162 -1.54 -1.11 8.30
C VAL A 162 -2.19 -2.17 7.40
N ARG A 163 -3.52 -2.27 7.43
CA ARG A 163 -4.28 -3.23 6.63
C ARG A 163 -4.12 -2.99 5.13
N PHE A 164 -4.14 -1.72 4.72
CA PHE A 164 -3.92 -1.35 3.33
C PHE A 164 -2.52 -1.75 2.87
N THR A 165 -1.50 -1.47 3.67
CA THR A 165 -0.10 -1.81 3.36
C THR A 165 0.08 -3.31 3.19
N ASP A 166 -0.42 -4.12 4.14
CA ASP A 166 -0.41 -5.59 4.02
C ASP A 166 -1.13 -6.08 2.76
N ALA A 167 -2.34 -5.56 2.50
CA ALA A 167 -3.12 -5.94 1.33
C ALA A 167 -2.45 -5.54 0.00
N PHE A 168 -1.84 -4.36 -0.07
CA PHE A 168 -1.13 -3.86 -1.25
C PHE A 168 0.05 -4.76 -1.59
N LEU A 169 0.93 -5.01 -0.61
CA LEU A 169 2.11 -5.86 -0.78
C LEU A 169 1.74 -7.30 -1.18
N ARG A 170 0.71 -7.89 -0.54
CA ARG A 170 0.21 -9.23 -0.91
C ARG A 170 -0.43 -9.26 -2.29
N SER A 171 -1.10 -8.19 -2.70
CA SER A 171 -1.70 -8.11 -4.03
C SER A 171 -0.64 -8.10 -5.12
N TYR A 172 0.47 -7.38 -4.89
CA TYR A 172 1.60 -7.41 -5.80
C TYR A 172 2.15 -8.82 -5.99
N ILE A 173 2.39 -9.56 -4.89
CA ILE A 173 2.89 -10.94 -4.96
C ILE A 173 1.94 -11.87 -5.73
N ARG A 174 0.63 -11.78 -5.48
CA ARG A 174 -0.36 -12.59 -6.21
C ARG A 174 -0.37 -12.30 -7.72
N GLU A 175 -0.20 -11.05 -8.10
CA GLU A 175 -0.15 -10.62 -9.50
C GLU A 175 1.10 -11.16 -10.21
N ILE A 176 2.27 -11.08 -9.59
CA ILE A 176 3.51 -11.60 -10.19
C ILE A 176 3.54 -13.13 -10.25
N SER A 177 2.98 -13.82 -9.25
CA SER A 177 2.87 -15.28 -9.26
C SER A 177 1.95 -15.74 -10.41
N SER A 178 0.82 -15.06 -10.61
CA SER A 178 -0.11 -15.35 -11.70
C SER A 178 0.50 -15.12 -13.09
N LYS A 179 1.42 -14.16 -13.22
CA LYS A 179 2.16 -13.91 -14.48
C LYS A 179 3.26 -14.93 -14.74
N GLY A 180 3.94 -15.40 -13.69
CA GLY A 180 4.97 -16.44 -13.81
C GLY A 180 4.42 -17.75 -14.37
N ASP A 181 3.19 -18.11 -14.00
CA ASP A 181 2.52 -19.32 -14.47
C ASP A 181 2.11 -19.25 -15.97
N LEU A 182 1.96 -18.06 -16.54
CA LEU A 182 1.59 -17.86 -17.95
C LEU A 182 2.78 -17.89 -18.92
N CYS A 183 4.02 -17.83 -18.43
CA CYS A 183 5.24 -17.80 -19.24
C CYS A 183 5.95 -19.16 -19.36
N HIS A 184 5.36 -20.23 -18.81
CA HIS A 184 5.91 -21.59 -18.78
C HIS A 184 5.18 -22.61 -19.68
N GLU A 185 4.38 -22.16 -20.65
CA GLU A 185 3.85 -22.99 -21.77
C GLU A 185 4.52 -22.63 -23.10
#